data_AF-A0A3G2RBN7-F1
#
_entry.id   AF-A0A3G2RBN7-F1
#
_cell.length_a   1.000
_cell.length_b   1.000
_cell.length_c   1.000
_cell.angle_alpha   90.00
_cell.angle_beta   90.00
_cell.angle_gamma   90.00
#
_symmetry.space_group_name_H-M   'P 1'
#
loop_
_entity.id
_entity.type
_entity.pdbx_description
1 polymer ?
#
loop_
_entity_poly.entity_id
_entity_poly.type
_entity_poly.pdbx_seq_one_letter_code
_entity_poly.pdbx_strand_id
1 'polypeptide(L)'
;MAEDLMVEGKKLMNLGEYDRARDLFNTLISREPGNAEAYNKLGIIYARQQDFEEAKKYFLKALELKPDFSSAASNLGNIFFEAGDLDEAEEYYKKAAVMDPDNPVPYNNLAVIYKKQKKIDKYVSFYKKSISLESRRQSDYYDSADMKESNKPGIGKYWWVLGIIIGVIMYFLLSRR
;
A
#
# COMPACT_ATOMS: atom_id res chain seq x y z
N MET A 1 9.44 20.85 10.27
CA MET A 1 8.15 21.58 10.27
C MET A 1 7.18 20.81 9.38
N ALA A 2 5.95 20.51 9.82
CA ALA A 2 4.95 19.66 9.14
C ALA A 2 5.36 18.21 8.80
N GLU A 3 6.36 17.99 7.95
CA GLU A 3 6.87 16.65 7.61
C GLU A 3 7.30 15.89 8.88
N ASP A 4 8.00 16.56 9.80
CA ASP A 4 8.41 15.97 11.08
C ASP A 4 7.21 15.53 11.94
N LEU A 5 6.12 16.31 11.93
CA LEU A 5 4.90 15.98 12.67
C LEU A 5 4.19 14.77 12.04
N MET A 6 4.20 14.67 10.70
CA MET A 6 3.62 13.55 9.97
C MET A 6 4.40 12.27 10.26
N VAL A 7 5.73 12.32 10.23
CA VAL A 7 6.61 11.18 10.52
C VAL A 7 6.43 10.72 11.96
N GLU A 8 6.48 11.62 12.94
CA GLU A 8 6.30 11.25 14.35
C GLU A 8 4.88 10.74 14.64
N GLY A 9 3.85 11.37 14.04
CA GLY A 9 2.47 10.90 14.15
C GLY A 9 2.29 9.47 13.63
N LYS A 10 2.86 9.15 12.45
CA LYS A 10 2.85 7.79 11.89
C LYS A 10 3.57 6.80 12.80
N LYS A 11 4.70 7.20 13.40
CA LYS A 11 5.44 6.36 14.35
C LYS A 11 4.62 6.07 15.61
N LEU A 12 3.97 7.07 16.19
CA LEU A 12 3.09 6.90 17.35
C LEU A 12 1.90 5.98 17.05
N MET A 13 1.31 6.06 15.85
CA MET A 13 0.28 5.11 15.43
C MET A 13 0.79 3.67 15.43
N ASN A 14 2.02 3.42 14.97
CA ASN A 14 2.62 2.08 14.97
C ASN A 14 2.90 1.57 16.40
N LEU A 15 3.13 2.47 17.35
CA LEU A 15 3.28 2.17 18.77
C LEU A 15 1.93 2.00 19.50
N GLY A 16 0.80 2.25 18.82
CA GLY A 16 -0.54 2.24 19.44
C GLY A 16 -0.84 3.47 20.29
N GLU A 17 0.02 4.49 20.28
CA GLU A 17 -0.14 5.74 21.03
C GLU A 17 -1.07 6.70 20.28
N TYR A 18 -2.32 6.27 20.09
CA TYR A 18 -3.29 6.93 19.21
C TYR A 18 -3.67 8.35 19.67
N ASP A 19 -3.72 8.62 20.97
CA ASP A 19 -4.07 9.95 21.47
C ASP A 19 -2.98 10.98 21.14
N ARG A 20 -1.71 10.64 21.38
CA ARG A 20 -0.58 11.50 21.01
C ARG A 20 -0.47 11.67 19.50
N ALA A 21 -0.71 10.60 18.73
CA ALA A 21 -0.73 10.70 17.28
C ALA A 21 -1.83 11.66 16.80
N ARG A 22 -3.02 11.59 17.41
CA ARG A 22 -4.15 12.48 17.12
C ARG A 22 -3.80 13.94 17.38
N ASP A 23 -3.13 14.24 18.49
CA ASP A 23 -2.70 15.61 18.82
C ASP A 23 -1.74 16.19 17.75
N LEU A 24 -0.82 15.37 17.25
CA LEU A 24 0.08 15.78 16.17
C LEU A 24 -0.66 16.01 14.86
N PHE A 25 -1.62 15.14 14.50
CA PHE A 25 -2.41 15.34 13.28
C PHE A 25 -3.38 16.51 13.40
N ASN A 26 -3.96 16.77 14.57
CA ASN A 26 -4.76 17.96 14.85
C ASN A 26 -3.92 19.24 14.72
N THR A 27 -2.68 19.21 15.21
CA THR A 27 -1.72 20.31 15.02
C THR A 27 -1.40 20.51 13.54
N LEU A 28 -1.24 19.42 12.77
CA LEU A 28 -1.02 19.48 11.33
C LEU A 28 -2.18 20.13 10.59
N ILE A 29 -3.42 19.66 10.78
CA ILE A 29 -4.57 20.25 10.08
C ILE A 29 -4.85 21.69 10.50
N SER A 30 -4.46 22.09 11.72
CA SER A 30 -4.57 23.48 12.17
C SER A 30 -3.59 24.41 11.45
N ARG A 31 -2.40 23.90 11.10
CA ARG A 31 -1.38 24.65 10.35
C ARG A 31 -1.59 24.56 8.84
N GLU A 32 -2.08 23.42 8.38
CA GLU A 32 -2.27 23.07 6.98
C GLU A 32 -3.66 22.42 6.79
N PRO A 33 -4.74 23.22 6.71
CA PRO A 33 -6.09 22.71 6.53
C PRO A 33 -6.31 21.93 5.22
N GLY A 34 -5.38 22.02 4.27
CA GLY A 34 -5.39 21.27 3.01
C GLY A 34 -4.68 19.91 3.08
N ASN A 35 -4.15 19.50 4.24
CA ASN A 35 -3.37 18.26 4.36
C ASN A 35 -4.26 17.02 4.40
N ALA A 36 -4.68 16.54 3.22
CA ALA A 36 -5.55 15.37 3.06
C ALA A 36 -5.01 14.11 3.76
N GLU A 37 -3.68 13.93 3.78
CA GLU A 37 -3.07 12.78 4.45
C GLU A 37 -3.29 12.82 5.96
N ALA A 38 -3.16 13.99 6.61
CA ALA A 38 -3.42 14.16 8.03
C ALA A 38 -4.89 13.84 8.39
N TYR A 39 -5.85 14.30 7.56
CA TYR A 39 -7.26 13.91 7.70
C TYR A 39 -7.44 12.39 7.58
N ASN A 40 -6.81 11.74 6.60
CA ASN A 40 -6.89 10.28 6.47
C ASN A 40 -6.25 9.55 7.67
N LYS A 41 -5.17 10.06 8.27
CA LYS A 41 -4.59 9.48 9.48
C LYS A 41 -5.50 9.61 10.70
N LEU A 42 -6.15 10.76 10.89
CA LEU A 42 -7.18 10.93 11.92
C LEU A 42 -8.33 9.94 11.71
N GLY A 43 -8.82 9.79 10.49
CA GLY A 43 -9.85 8.79 10.17
C GLY A 43 -9.45 7.36 10.56
N ILE A 44 -8.20 6.96 10.29
CA ILE A 44 -7.68 5.65 10.71
C ILE A 44 -7.66 5.52 12.24
N ILE A 45 -7.25 6.57 12.97
CA ILE A 45 -7.23 6.55 14.43
C ILE A 45 -8.64 6.33 14.99
N TYR A 46 -9.63 7.10 14.53
CA TYR A 46 -11.02 6.94 14.97
C TYR A 46 -11.59 5.56 14.61
N ALA A 47 -11.29 5.05 13.41
CA ALA A 47 -11.69 3.70 13.00
C ALA A 47 -11.10 2.61 13.91
N ARG A 48 -9.83 2.75 14.32
CA ARG A 48 -9.18 1.83 15.28
C ARG A 48 -9.82 1.87 16.66
N GLN A 49 -10.39 3.01 17.03
CA GLN A 49 -11.14 3.21 18.28
C GLN A 49 -12.63 2.85 18.14
N GLN A 50 -13.05 2.30 16.99
CA GLN A 50 -14.44 1.95 16.66
C GLN A 50 -15.41 3.14 16.64
N ASP A 51 -14.89 4.37 16.57
CA ASP A 51 -15.69 5.57 16.33
C ASP A 51 -15.83 5.79 14.83
N PHE A 52 -16.72 5.00 14.22
CA PHE A 52 -16.89 4.96 12.77
C PHE A 52 -17.52 6.24 12.20
N GLU A 53 -18.31 6.95 12.99
CA GLU A 53 -18.92 8.22 12.58
C GLU A 53 -17.86 9.31 12.41
N GLU A 54 -16.96 9.49 13.39
CA GLU A 54 -15.84 10.43 13.23
C GLU A 54 -14.88 9.97 12.14
N ALA A 55 -14.56 8.67 12.08
CA ALA A 55 -13.70 8.12 11.03
C ALA A 55 -14.21 8.49 9.62
N LYS A 56 -15.52 8.32 9.38
CA LYS A 56 -16.17 8.66 8.12
C LYS A 56 -16.03 10.14 7.79
N LYS A 57 -16.26 11.05 8.76
CA LYS A 57 -16.09 12.50 8.55
C LYS A 57 -14.67 12.84 8.09
N TYR A 58 -13.65 12.29 8.75
CA TYR A 58 -12.26 12.53 8.40
C TYR A 58 -11.87 11.96 7.04
N PHE A 59 -12.32 10.75 6.69
CA PHE A 59 -12.06 10.20 5.36
C PHE A 59 -12.77 10.96 4.24
N LEU A 60 -14.02 11.38 4.46
CA LEU A 60 -14.74 12.24 3.50
C LEU A 60 -14.01 13.57 3.29
N LYS A 61 -13.51 14.19 4.37
CA LYS A 61 -12.71 15.42 4.25
C LYS A 61 -11.40 15.19 3.48
N ALA A 62 -10.74 14.06 3.71
CA ALA A 62 -9.55 13.70 2.94
C ALA A 62 -9.85 13.55 1.43
N LEU A 63 -11.00 12.98 1.07
CA LEU A 63 -11.45 12.86 -0.33
C LEU A 63 -11.92 14.19 -0.93
N GLU A 64 -12.51 15.07 -0.14
CA GLU A 64 -12.84 16.44 -0.57
C GLU A 64 -11.57 17.22 -0.96
N LEU A 65 -10.52 17.10 -0.15
CA LEU A 65 -9.22 17.75 -0.38
C LEU A 65 -8.40 17.07 -1.47
N LYS A 66 -8.51 15.74 -1.58
CA LYS A 66 -7.80 14.92 -2.56
C LYS A 66 -8.76 13.87 -3.18
N PRO A 67 -9.45 14.21 -4.27
CA PRO A 67 -10.45 13.32 -4.89
C PRO A 67 -9.90 12.00 -5.42
N ASP A 68 -8.61 11.91 -5.73
CA ASP A 68 -7.92 10.71 -6.21
C ASP A 68 -7.26 9.89 -5.08
N PHE A 69 -7.68 10.09 -3.82
CA PHE A 69 -7.06 9.43 -2.66
C PHE A 69 -7.59 8.00 -2.44
N SER A 70 -7.06 7.05 -3.23
CA SER A 70 -7.44 5.63 -3.19
C SER A 70 -7.47 5.01 -1.77
N SER A 71 -6.50 5.35 -0.92
CA SER A 71 -6.46 4.83 0.46
C SER A 71 -7.64 5.33 1.32
N ALA A 72 -8.03 6.60 1.19
CA ALA A 72 -9.17 7.16 1.94
C ALA A 72 -10.50 6.56 1.45
N ALA A 73 -10.65 6.36 0.13
CA ALA A 73 -11.79 5.65 -0.44
C ALA A 73 -11.87 4.20 0.05
N SER A 74 -10.74 3.47 0.08
CA SER A 74 -10.69 2.11 0.63
C SER A 74 -11.06 2.08 2.10
N ASN A 75 -10.60 3.06 2.88
CA ASN A 75 -10.94 3.15 4.29
C ASN A 75 -12.43 3.41 4.53
N LEU A 76 -13.08 4.27 3.73
CA LEU A 76 -14.54 4.40 3.76
C LEU A 76 -15.24 3.10 3.41
N GLY A 77 -14.75 2.38 2.38
CA GLY A 77 -15.27 1.06 2.03
C GLY A 77 -15.20 0.08 3.21
N ASN A 78 -14.11 0.11 3.99
CA ASN A 78 -13.97 -0.71 5.19
C ASN A 78 -15.03 -0.33 6.25
N ILE A 79 -15.30 0.96 6.45
CA ILE A 79 -16.32 1.43 7.40
C ILE A 79 -17.72 0.90 7.02
N PHE A 80 -18.12 1.03 5.76
CA PHE A 80 -19.40 0.50 5.28
C PHE A 80 -19.46 -1.03 5.36
N PHE A 81 -18.34 -1.70 5.06
CA PHE A 81 -18.25 -3.15 5.17
C PHE A 81 -18.47 -3.64 6.61
N GLU A 82 -17.88 -2.97 7.60
CA GLU A 82 -18.09 -3.29 9.03
C GLU A 82 -19.52 -2.98 9.49
N ALA A 83 -20.16 -1.95 8.92
CA ALA A 83 -21.57 -1.65 9.15
C ALA A 83 -22.54 -2.68 8.51
N GLY A 84 -22.04 -3.53 7.60
CA GLY A 84 -22.85 -4.48 6.84
C GLY A 84 -23.45 -3.92 5.54
N ASP A 85 -23.19 -2.65 5.23
CA ASP A 85 -23.61 -1.94 4.01
C ASP A 85 -22.69 -2.34 2.84
N LEU A 86 -22.88 -3.57 2.35
CA LEU A 86 -22.00 -4.18 1.35
C LEU A 86 -22.05 -3.47 -0.02
N ASP A 87 -23.16 -2.81 -0.36
CA ASP A 87 -23.31 -2.13 -1.65
C ASP A 87 -22.49 -0.83 -1.68
N GLU A 88 -22.56 -0.03 -0.61
CA GLU A 88 -21.74 1.17 -0.41
C GLU A 88 -20.26 0.80 -0.31
N ALA A 89 -19.93 -0.28 0.41
CA ALA A 89 -18.57 -0.77 0.48
C ALA A 89 -18.03 -1.15 -0.92
N GLU A 90 -18.84 -1.85 -1.72
CA GLU A 90 -18.49 -2.21 -3.11
C GLU A 90 -18.23 -0.96 -3.97
N GLU A 91 -19.05 0.08 -3.83
CA GLU A 91 -18.89 1.34 -4.55
C GLU A 91 -17.55 2.02 -4.21
N TYR A 92 -17.22 2.16 -2.92
CA TYR A 92 -15.99 2.81 -2.49
C TYR A 92 -14.74 2.01 -2.86
N TYR A 93 -14.77 0.67 -2.77
CA TYR A 93 -13.63 -0.13 -3.24
C TYR A 93 -13.46 -0.06 -4.77
N LYS A 94 -14.55 -0.01 -5.55
CA LYS A 94 -14.45 0.23 -7.00
C LYS A 94 -13.83 1.59 -7.31
N LYS A 95 -14.27 2.65 -6.61
CA LYS A 95 -13.66 3.98 -6.72
C LYS A 95 -12.16 3.94 -6.42
N ALA A 96 -11.76 3.29 -5.32
CA ALA A 96 -10.36 3.13 -4.97
C ALA A 96 -9.54 2.36 -6.02
N ALA A 97 -10.11 1.30 -6.61
CA ALA A 97 -9.49 0.53 -7.69
C ALA A 97 -9.34 1.32 -9.00
N VAL A 98 -10.22 2.29 -9.27
CA VAL A 98 -10.09 3.19 -10.42
C VAL A 98 -9.01 4.25 -10.16
N MET A 99 -8.92 4.77 -8.93
CA MET A 99 -7.92 5.76 -8.53
C MET A 99 -6.49 5.18 -8.52
N ASP A 100 -6.34 3.92 -8.12
CA ASP A 100 -5.05 3.23 -8.07
C ASP A 100 -5.18 1.79 -8.60
N PRO A 101 -5.08 1.59 -9.93
CA PRO A 101 -5.30 0.28 -10.57
C PRO A 101 -4.23 -0.77 -10.29
N ASP A 102 -3.06 -0.36 -9.79
CA ASP A 102 -1.95 -1.26 -9.45
C ASP A 102 -1.94 -1.62 -7.96
N ASN A 103 -2.79 -1.00 -7.14
CA ASN A 103 -2.96 -1.36 -5.75
C ASN A 103 -3.82 -2.63 -5.60
N PRO A 104 -3.30 -3.71 -5.00
CA PRO A 104 -4.04 -4.96 -4.82
C PRO A 104 -5.16 -4.85 -3.77
N VAL A 105 -5.07 -3.94 -2.81
CA VAL A 105 -5.97 -3.89 -1.63
C VAL A 105 -7.45 -3.74 -2.01
N PRO A 106 -7.87 -2.78 -2.86
CA PRO A 106 -9.27 -2.65 -3.25
C PRO A 106 -9.82 -3.90 -3.95
N TYR A 107 -9.02 -4.58 -4.77
CA TYR A 107 -9.44 -5.81 -5.47
C TYR A 107 -9.64 -6.97 -4.49
N ASN A 108 -8.77 -7.11 -3.49
CA ASN A 108 -8.97 -8.09 -2.42
C ASN A 108 -10.28 -7.82 -1.65
N ASN A 109 -10.54 -6.57 -1.28
CA ASN A 109 -11.74 -6.20 -0.54
C ASN A 109 -13.02 -6.45 -1.36
N LEU A 110 -13.00 -6.15 -2.66
CA LEU A 110 -14.09 -6.52 -3.58
C LEU A 110 -14.31 -8.04 -3.65
N ALA A 111 -13.23 -8.82 -3.69
CA ALA A 111 -13.35 -10.28 -3.66
C ALA A 111 -14.02 -10.76 -2.36
N VAL A 112 -13.69 -10.18 -1.20
CA VAL A 112 -14.33 -10.50 0.07
C VAL A 112 -15.84 -10.20 0.04
N ILE A 113 -16.26 -9.06 -0.51
CA ILE A 113 -17.68 -8.74 -0.72
C ILE A 113 -18.35 -9.81 -1.58
N TYR A 114 -17.80 -10.13 -2.75
CA TYR A 114 -18.41 -11.10 -3.66
C TYR A 114 -18.44 -12.52 -3.09
N LYS A 115 -17.47 -12.88 -2.24
CA LYS A 115 -17.49 -14.13 -1.48
C LYS A 115 -18.67 -14.16 -0.50
N LYS A 116 -18.90 -13.09 0.27
CA LYS A 116 -20.06 -12.98 1.17
C LYS A 116 -21.39 -13.06 0.41
N GLN A 117 -21.46 -12.44 -0.76
CA GLN A 117 -22.64 -12.47 -1.64
C GLN A 117 -22.79 -13.79 -2.43
N LYS A 118 -21.89 -14.77 -2.26
CA LYS A 118 -21.85 -16.05 -3.01
C LYS A 118 -21.72 -15.89 -4.53
N LYS A 119 -21.21 -14.75 -5.01
CA LYS A 119 -20.93 -14.48 -6.44
C LYS A 119 -19.54 -15.00 -6.80
N ILE A 120 -19.43 -16.33 -6.94
CA ILE A 120 -18.14 -17.05 -7.04
C ILE A 120 -17.29 -16.58 -8.22
N ASP A 121 -17.88 -16.36 -9.40
CA ASP A 121 -17.13 -15.92 -10.59
C ASP A 121 -16.42 -14.59 -10.38
N LYS A 122 -17.14 -13.63 -9.77
CA LYS A 122 -16.57 -12.33 -9.41
C LYS A 122 -15.51 -12.46 -8.33
N TYR A 123 -15.76 -13.24 -7.29
CA TYR A 123 -14.76 -13.52 -6.26
C TYR A 123 -13.45 -14.03 -6.87
N VAL A 124 -13.50 -15.07 -7.72
CA VAL A 124 -12.31 -15.65 -8.36
C VAL A 124 -11.59 -14.62 -9.24
N SER A 125 -12.35 -13.84 -10.02
CA SER A 125 -11.78 -12.80 -10.89
C SER A 125 -11.02 -11.74 -10.10
N PHE A 126 -11.66 -11.12 -9.10
CA PHE A 126 -11.08 -10.04 -8.30
C PHE A 126 -9.93 -10.54 -7.40
N TYR A 127 -10.05 -11.74 -6.84
CA TYR A 127 -8.99 -12.33 -6.02
C TYR A 127 -7.72 -12.65 -6.85
N LYS A 128 -7.89 -13.22 -8.05
CA LYS A 128 -6.76 -13.45 -8.98
C LYS A 128 -6.08 -12.13 -9.37
N LYS A 129 -6.86 -11.10 -9.67
CA LYS A 129 -6.33 -9.76 -9.98
C LYS A 129 -5.49 -9.22 -8.82
N SER A 130 -5.99 -9.28 -7.59
CA SER A 130 -5.24 -8.88 -6.39
C SER A 130 -3.91 -9.62 -6.26
N ILE A 131 -3.90 -10.95 -6.38
CA ILE A 131 -2.68 -11.75 -6.26
C ILE A 131 -1.66 -11.39 -7.35
N SER A 132 -2.14 -11.22 -8.60
CA SER A 132 -1.26 -10.84 -9.71
C SER A 132 -0.58 -9.49 -9.50
N LEU A 133 -1.30 -8.52 -8.93
CA LEU A 133 -0.76 -7.19 -8.62
C LEU A 133 0.25 -7.25 -7.48
N GLU A 134 -0.05 -8.01 -6.42
CA GLU A 134 0.89 -8.24 -5.30
C GLU A 134 2.19 -8.89 -5.79
N SER A 135 2.07 -9.92 -6.65
CA SER A 135 3.20 -10.64 -7.22
C SER A 135 4.07 -9.72 -8.08
N ARG A 136 3.46 -8.86 -8.89
CA ARG A 136 4.17 -7.85 -9.69
C ARG A 136 4.92 -6.87 -8.80
N ARG A 137 4.24 -6.30 -7.81
CA ARG A 137 4.82 -5.34 -6.87
C ARG A 137 6.04 -5.93 -6.14
N GLN A 138 5.98 -7.20 -5.77
CA GLN A 138 7.10 -7.90 -5.14
C GLN A 138 8.28 -8.08 -6.10
N SER A 139 8.03 -8.43 -7.36
CA SER A 139 9.07 -8.51 -8.40
C SER A 139 9.74 -7.15 -8.62
N ASP A 140 8.95 -6.10 -8.84
CA ASP A 140 9.44 -4.74 -9.09
C ASP A 140 10.30 -4.24 -7.91
N TYR A 141 9.91 -4.58 -6.67
CA TYR A 141 10.69 -4.26 -5.48
C TYR A 141 12.07 -4.93 -5.50
N TYR A 142 12.14 -6.25 -5.76
CA TYR A 142 13.41 -6.97 -5.82
C TYR A 142 14.29 -6.48 -6.97
N ASP A 143 13.73 -6.26 -8.16
CA ASP A 143 14.46 -5.74 -9.31
C ASP A 143 15.06 -4.35 -9.01
N SER A 144 14.31 -3.48 -8.32
CA SER A 144 14.80 -2.15 -7.94
C SER A 144 15.86 -2.18 -6.83
N ALA A 145 15.78 -3.14 -5.89
CA ALA A 145 16.74 -3.32 -4.82
C ALA A 145 18.07 -3.85 -5.37
N ASP A 146 18.00 -4.83 -6.27
CA ASP A 146 19.15 -5.36 -7.00
C ASP A 146 19.83 -4.24 -7.79
N MET A 147 19.07 -3.42 -8.52
CA MET A 147 19.63 -2.26 -9.24
C MET A 147 20.40 -1.29 -8.33
N LYS A 148 19.87 -0.96 -7.15
CA LYS A 148 20.54 -0.08 -6.17
C LYS A 148 21.79 -0.69 -5.56
N GLU A 149 21.76 -1.97 -5.23
CA GLU A 149 22.94 -2.70 -4.75
C GLU A 149 24.02 -2.76 -5.82
N SER A 150 23.59 -2.94 -7.06
CA SER A 150 24.45 -2.97 -8.22
C SER A 150 25.11 -1.58 -8.49
N ASN A 151 24.48 -0.46 -8.15
CA ASN A 151 25.03 0.88 -8.39
C ASN A 151 25.98 1.38 -7.29
N LYS A 152 26.33 0.54 -6.31
CA LYS A 152 27.46 0.80 -5.41
C LYS A 152 28.77 0.71 -6.21
N PRO A 153 29.73 1.64 -6.07
CA PRO A 153 31.01 1.58 -6.78
C PRO A 153 31.86 0.43 -6.22
N GLY A 154 31.61 -0.77 -6.72
CA GLY A 154 32.33 -1.99 -6.37
C GLY A 154 32.36 -2.89 -7.59
N ILE A 155 33.57 -3.30 -7.98
CA ILE A 155 33.95 -4.09 -9.17
C ILE A 155 33.35 -5.52 -9.16
N GLY A 156 32.30 -5.79 -8.37
CA GLY A 156 31.83 -7.12 -7.97
C GLY A 156 30.94 -7.87 -8.97
N LYS A 157 30.33 -7.22 -9.96
CA LYS A 157 29.24 -7.86 -10.75
C LYS A 157 29.68 -8.87 -11.80
N TYR A 158 30.94 -8.86 -12.20
CA TYR A 158 31.41 -9.67 -13.34
C TYR A 158 32.32 -10.83 -12.93
N TRP A 159 32.63 -10.99 -11.64
CA TRP A 159 33.50 -12.07 -11.15
C TRP A 159 32.95 -13.47 -11.41
N TRP A 160 31.63 -13.67 -11.26
CA TRP A 160 31.04 -14.98 -11.53
C TRP A 160 31.05 -15.33 -13.03
N VAL A 161 30.82 -14.36 -13.92
CA VAL A 161 30.92 -14.56 -15.39
C VAL A 161 32.38 -14.77 -15.80
N LEU A 162 33.32 -14.00 -15.25
CA LEU A 162 34.76 -14.21 -15.45
C LEU A 162 35.21 -15.59 -14.97
N GLY A 163 34.70 -16.06 -13.83
CA GLY A 163 34.98 -17.40 -13.31
C GLY A 163 34.52 -18.52 -14.25
N ILE A 164 33.33 -18.38 -14.85
CA ILE A 164 32.81 -19.34 -15.85
C ILE A 164 33.69 -19.31 -17.11
N ILE A 165 34.05 -18.14 -17.61
CA ILE A 165 34.89 -18.00 -18.81
C ILE A 165 36.29 -18.60 -18.58
N ILE A 166 36.92 -18.30 -17.45
CA ILE A 166 38.25 -18.83 -17.10
C ILE A 166 38.20 -20.36 -16.94
N GLY A 167 37.15 -20.90 -16.30
CA GLY A 167 36.95 -22.34 -16.14
C GLY A 167 36.84 -23.08 -17.47
N VAL A 168 36.08 -22.54 -18.43
CA VAL A 168 35.94 -23.11 -19.78
C VAL A 168 37.27 -23.07 -20.55
N ILE A 169 38.04 -21.98 -20.42
CA ILE A 169 39.37 -21.86 -21.05
C ILE A 169 40.36 -22.86 -20.44
N MET A 170 40.40 -22.98 -19.10
CA MET A 170 41.27 -23.94 -18.42
C MET A 170 40.92 -25.38 -18.77
N TYR A 171 39.63 -25.73 -18.83
CA TYR A 171 39.18 -27.05 -19.24
C TYR A 171 39.69 -27.42 -20.65
N PHE A 172 39.59 -26.51 -21.61
CA PHE A 172 40.10 -26.73 -22.97
C PHE A 172 41.62 -26.84 -23.05
N LEU A 173 42.36 -26.11 -22.20
CA LEU A 173 43.83 -26.17 -22.15
C LEU A 173 44.33 -27.46 -21.48
N LEU A 174 43.63 -27.96 -20.46
CA LEU A 174 43.98 -29.19 -19.75
C LEU A 174 43.56 -30.46 -20.48
N SER A 175 42.51 -30.39 -21.32
CA SER A 175 42.02 -31.53 -22.11
C SER A 175 42.81 -31.76 -23.42
N ARG A 176 43.86 -30.98 -23.69
CA ARG A 176 44.73 -31.06 -24.87
C ARG A 176 46.08 -31.74 -24.62
N ARG A 177 46.23 -32.50 -23.54
CA ARG A 177 47.39 -33.38 -23.28
C ARG A 177 47.01 -34.84 -23.31
#